data_AF-A0A250XPU2-F1
#
_entry.id   AF-A0A250XPU2-F1
#
_cell.length_a   1.000
_cell.length_b   1.000
_cell.length_c   1.000
_cell.angle_alpha   90.00
_cell.angle_beta   90.00
_cell.angle_gamma   90.00
#
_symmetry.space_group_name_H-M   'P 1'
#
loop_
_entity.id
_entity.type
_entity.pdbx_description
1 polymer ?
#
loop_
_entity_poly.entity_id
_entity_poly.type
_entity_poly.pdbx_seq_one_letter_code
_entity_poly.pdbx_strand_id
1 'polypeptide(L)'
;MSDSKMISRSPVVKDLVLIGGGHTHVEVLRSFGMRPVPGVRITLVSRDIHTPYSGMLPGYVSGFYNYDDCHIDLGRVTTFAKARFIHEEAVGIDIQSRRILFQNRPSIPYDLLSINVGITPAASLVPGAKEHTTPVKPIDK
;
A
#
# COMPACT_ATOMS: atom_id res chain seq x y z
N MET A 1 -10.85 -34.58 21.39
CA MET A 1 -10.06 -33.56 22.10
C MET A 1 -9.16 -32.86 21.11
N SER A 2 -9.05 -31.54 21.24
CA SER A 2 -8.02 -30.66 20.64
C SER A 2 -8.19 -30.38 19.13
N ASP A 3 -8.31 -29.14 18.63
CA ASP A 3 -8.22 -27.81 19.22
C ASP A 3 -9.23 -26.89 18.51
N SER A 4 -10.18 -26.35 19.26
CA SER A 4 -10.81 -25.08 18.87
C SER A 4 -9.70 -24.05 18.94
N LYS A 5 -9.20 -23.63 17.76
CA LYS A 5 -8.17 -22.61 17.61
C LYS A 5 -8.76 -21.32 18.17
N MET A 6 -8.60 -21.12 19.48
CA MET A 6 -8.95 -19.88 20.15
C MET A 6 -8.26 -18.77 19.38
N ILE A 7 -9.05 -17.91 18.75
CA ILE A 7 -8.55 -16.64 18.25
C ILE A 7 -8.12 -15.90 19.49
N SER A 8 -6.84 -16.03 19.85
CA SER A 8 -6.19 -15.19 20.83
C SER A 8 -6.36 -13.75 20.35
N ARG A 9 -7.36 -13.06 20.87
CA ARG A 9 -7.54 -11.61 20.74
C ARG A 9 -6.52 -10.97 21.68
N SER A 10 -5.24 -11.10 21.32
CA SER A 10 -4.19 -10.36 22.01
C SER A 10 -4.52 -8.86 21.89
N PRO A 11 -4.45 -8.09 22.99
CA PRO A 11 -4.67 -6.66 22.93
C PRO A 11 -3.69 -6.04 21.94
N VAL A 12 -4.14 -5.02 21.21
CA VAL A 12 -3.25 -4.27 20.32
C VAL A 12 -2.25 -3.51 21.20
N VAL A 13 -0.97 -3.82 21.02
CA VAL A 13 0.15 -3.17 21.72
C VAL A 13 1.05 -2.39 20.77
N LYS A 14 0.90 -2.60 19.45
CA LYS A 14 1.64 -1.88 18.42
C LYS A 14 0.79 -1.54 17.19
N ASP A 15 0.85 -0.27 16.77
CA ASP A 15 0.30 0.23 15.52
C ASP A 15 1.39 0.33 14.42
N LEU A 16 1.32 -0.56 13.43
CA LEU A 16 2.13 -0.52 12.22
C LEU A 16 1.34 0.15 11.09
N VAL A 17 1.86 1.26 10.57
CA VAL A 17 1.31 1.94 9.40
C VAL A 17 2.22 1.73 8.19
N LEU A 18 1.62 1.31 7.08
CA LEU A 18 2.25 1.11 5.79
C LEU A 18 1.71 2.20 4.85
N ILE A 19 2.56 3.10 4.36
CA ILE A 19 2.16 4.12 3.36
C ILE A 19 2.56 3.64 1.96
N GLY A 20 1.59 3.58 1.06
CA GLY A 20 1.73 3.15 -0.32
C GLY A 20 1.56 1.65 -0.50
N GLY A 21 0.76 1.24 -1.49
CA GLY A 21 0.45 -0.16 -1.78
C GLY A 21 1.50 -0.91 -2.61
N GLY A 22 2.77 -0.48 -2.67
CA GLY A 22 3.77 -1.13 -3.52
C GLY A 22 4.07 -2.59 -3.14
N HIS A 23 4.74 -3.33 -4.03
CA HIS A 23 5.00 -4.77 -3.94
C HIS A 23 5.53 -5.25 -2.57
N THR A 24 6.48 -4.52 -1.97
CA THR A 24 7.00 -4.85 -0.65
C THR A 24 5.92 -4.85 0.43
N HIS A 25 5.00 -3.88 0.41
CA HIS A 25 3.89 -3.83 1.37
C HIS A 25 2.84 -4.89 1.09
N VAL A 26 2.59 -5.23 -0.18
CA VAL A 26 1.74 -6.38 -0.53
C VAL A 26 2.31 -7.66 0.06
N GLU A 27 3.62 -7.90 -0.07
CA GLU A 27 4.26 -9.09 0.49
C GLU A 27 4.27 -9.09 2.02
N VAL A 28 4.48 -7.93 2.66
CA VAL A 28 4.32 -7.79 4.11
C VAL A 28 2.91 -8.18 4.54
N LEU A 29 1.87 -7.62 3.90
CA LEU A 29 0.47 -7.94 4.20
C LEU A 29 0.18 -9.44 4.01
N ARG A 30 0.65 -10.03 2.90
CA ARG A 30 0.55 -11.48 2.65
C ARG A 30 1.20 -12.28 3.78
N SER A 31 2.42 -11.92 4.18
CA SER A 31 3.15 -12.56 5.26
C SER A 31 2.41 -12.50 6.60
N PHE A 32 1.81 -11.36 6.94
CA PHE A 32 0.98 -11.23 8.16
C PHE A 32 -0.34 -11.99 8.07
N GLY A 33 -0.96 -12.09 6.89
CA GLY A 33 -2.14 -12.95 6.69
C GLY A 33 -1.83 -14.43 6.87
N MET A 34 -0.65 -14.88 6.42
CA MET A 34 -0.18 -16.25 6.62
C MET A 34 0.26 -16.53 8.06
N ARG A 35 0.95 -15.59 8.70
CA ARG A 35 1.49 -15.70 10.06
C ARG A 35 1.24 -14.40 10.84
N PRO A 36 0.06 -14.24 11.45
CA PRO A 36 -0.26 -13.05 12.22
C PRO A 36 0.69 -12.89 13.41
N VAL A 37 1.15 -11.66 13.66
CA VAL A 37 1.92 -11.34 14.86
C VAL A 37 0.95 -10.84 15.93
N PRO A 38 0.83 -11.53 17.08
CA PRO A 38 -0.09 -11.12 18.15
C PRO A 38 0.18 -9.69 18.63
N GLY A 39 -0.89 -8.91 18.79
CA GLY A 39 -0.85 -7.55 19.31
C GLY A 39 -0.37 -6.47 18.32
N VAL A 40 -0.07 -6.83 17.07
CA VAL A 40 0.22 -5.85 16.00
C VAL A 40 -1.04 -5.55 15.20
N ARG A 41 -1.43 -4.27 15.14
CA ARG A 41 -2.47 -3.78 14.24
C ARG A 41 -1.82 -3.13 13.03
N ILE A 42 -2.16 -3.63 11.84
CA ILE A 42 -1.64 -3.10 10.58
C ILE A 42 -2.66 -2.18 9.94
N THR A 43 -2.18 -1.08 9.38
CA THR A 43 -2.98 -0.15 8.57
C THR A 43 -2.23 0.17 7.30
N LEU A 44 -2.81 -0.19 6.15
CA LEU A 44 -2.35 0.29 4.86
C LEU A 44 -3.04 1.62 4.56
N VAL A 45 -2.24 2.62 4.20
CA VAL A 45 -2.69 3.90 3.65
C VAL A 45 -2.24 3.97 2.21
N SER A 46 -3.16 4.13 1.27
CA SER A 46 -2.83 4.26 -0.16
C SER A 46 -3.86 5.15 -0.84
N ARG A 47 -3.43 5.94 -1.81
CA ARG A 47 -4.32 6.69 -2.71
C ARG A 47 -4.92 5.82 -3.82
N ASP A 48 -4.37 4.63 -4.02
CA ASP A 48 -4.78 3.67 -5.05
C ASP A 48 -5.45 2.45 -4.40
N ILE A 49 -6.47 1.89 -5.06
CA ILE A 49 -7.12 0.61 -4.69
C ILE A 49 -6.39 -0.57 -5.34
N HIS A 50 -5.98 -0.39 -6.59
CA HIS A 50 -5.30 -1.38 -7.41
C HIS A 50 -3.85 -0.94 -7.61
N THR A 51 -2.89 -1.79 -7.24
CA THR A 51 -1.48 -1.51 -7.52
C THR A 51 -1.00 -2.32 -8.73
N PRO A 52 -0.40 -1.69 -9.75
CA PRO A 52 0.07 -2.40 -10.93
C PRO A 52 1.36 -3.17 -10.66
N TYR A 53 1.43 -4.40 -11.17
CA TYR A 53 2.66 -5.15 -11.31
C TYR A 53 3.42 -4.68 -12.55
N SER A 54 4.42 -3.82 -12.35
CA SER A 54 5.10 -3.15 -13.47
C SER A 54 5.83 -4.10 -14.43
N GLY A 55 6.20 -5.30 -13.99
CA GLY A 55 6.79 -6.32 -14.87
C GLY A 55 5.82 -6.84 -15.93
N MET A 56 4.50 -6.70 -15.72
CA MET A 56 3.46 -7.11 -16.67
C MET A 56 2.98 -5.97 -17.56
N LEU A 57 3.36 -4.72 -17.27
CA LEU A 57 2.91 -3.56 -18.03
C LEU A 57 3.20 -3.67 -19.54
N PRO A 58 4.38 -4.13 -20.01
CA PRO A 58 4.60 -4.31 -21.45
C PRO A 58 3.62 -5.30 -22.09
N GLY A 59 3.26 -6.36 -21.36
CA GLY A 59 2.28 -7.34 -21.82
C GLY A 59 0.86 -6.77 -21.84
N TYR A 60 0.49 -5.95 -20.85
CA TYR A 60 -0.77 -5.22 -20.82
C TYR A 60 -0.92 -4.28 -22.03
N VAL A 61 0.10 -3.45 -22.29
CA VAL A 61 0.12 -2.53 -23.45
C VAL A 61 0.05 -3.28 -24.77
N SER A 62 0.65 -4.48 -24.84
CA SER A 62 0.62 -5.34 -26.03
C SER A 62 -0.67 -6.18 -26.16
N GLY A 63 -1.60 -6.09 -25.20
CA GLY A 63 -2.86 -6.83 -25.19
C GLY A 63 -2.76 -8.31 -24.75
N PHE A 64 -1.62 -8.75 -24.21
CA PHE A 64 -1.44 -10.12 -23.70
C PHE A 64 -2.10 -10.36 -22.35
N TYR A 65 -2.30 -9.30 -21.57
CA TYR A 65 -2.91 -9.34 -20.24
C TYR A 65 -4.05 -8.33 -20.18
N ASN A 66 -5.09 -8.65 -19.42
CA ASN A 66 -6.12 -7.69 -19.07
C ASN A 66 -5.71 -6.88 -17.81
N TYR A 67 -6.55 -5.93 -17.41
CA TYR A 67 -6.29 -5.08 -16.25
C TYR A 67 -6.13 -5.88 -14.96
N ASP A 68 -7.03 -6.82 -14.69
CA ASP A 68 -7.05 -7.62 -13.46
C ASP A 68 -5.87 -8.60 -13.38
N ASP A 69 -5.36 -9.07 -14.51
CA ASP A 69 -4.14 -9.89 -14.57
C ASP A 69 -2.91 -9.10 -14.07
N CYS A 70 -2.91 -7.78 -14.28
CA CYS A 70 -1.76 -6.91 -14.03
C CYS A 70 -1.84 -6.14 -12.71
N HIS A 71 -2.99 -6.16 -12.03
CA HIS A 71 -3.23 -5.35 -10.85
C HIS A 71 -3.54 -6.18 -9.62
N ILE A 72 -2.99 -5.75 -8.51
CA ILE A 72 -3.25 -6.35 -7.20
C ILE A 72 -4.28 -5.49 -6.49
N ASP A 73 -5.42 -6.09 -6.14
CA ASP A 73 -6.46 -5.49 -5.31
C ASP A 73 -6.00 -5.39 -3.84
N LEU A 74 -5.72 -4.18 -3.40
CA LEU A 74 -5.26 -3.89 -2.04
C LEU A 74 -6.34 -4.11 -1.00
N GLY A 75 -7.63 -3.95 -1.35
CA GLY A 75 -8.75 -4.25 -0.48
C GLY A 75 -8.82 -5.74 -0.14
N ARG A 76 -8.60 -6.61 -1.15
CA ARG A 76 -8.55 -8.07 -0.94
C ARG A 76 -7.33 -8.48 -0.12
N VAL A 77 -6.15 -7.93 -0.43
CA VAL A 77 -4.90 -8.26 0.29
C VAL A 77 -4.96 -7.80 1.75
N THR A 78 -5.46 -6.59 2.02
CA THR A 78 -5.61 -6.08 3.39
C THR A 78 -6.66 -6.88 4.18
N THR A 79 -7.77 -7.24 3.54
CA THR A 79 -8.79 -8.13 4.14
C THR A 79 -8.18 -9.49 4.52
N PHE A 80 -7.42 -10.11 3.61
CA PHE A 80 -6.71 -11.37 3.89
C PHE A 80 -5.75 -11.24 5.07
N ALA A 81 -5.02 -10.12 5.15
CA ALA A 81 -4.08 -9.82 6.23
C ALA A 81 -4.74 -9.42 7.56
N LYS A 82 -6.08 -9.29 7.60
CA LYS A 82 -6.83 -8.67 8.71
C LYS A 82 -6.29 -7.28 9.06
N ALA A 83 -5.80 -6.56 8.06
CA ALA A 83 -5.31 -5.20 8.17
C ALA A 83 -6.44 -4.20 7.90
N ARG A 84 -6.29 -2.99 8.41
CA ARG A 84 -7.13 -1.86 8.02
C ARG A 84 -6.65 -1.33 6.67
N PHE A 85 -7.57 -0.93 5.82
CA PHE A 85 -7.26 -0.18 4.60
C PHE A 85 -7.85 1.22 4.69
N ILE A 86 -7.01 2.23 4.48
CA ILE A 86 -7.38 3.62 4.37
C ILE A 86 -7.05 4.04 2.92
N HIS A 87 -8.10 4.21 2.13
CA HIS A 87 -8.01 4.71 0.76
C HIS A 87 -7.99 6.24 0.79
N GLU A 88 -6.82 6.82 1.09
CA GLU A 88 -6.56 8.25 1.16
C GLU A 88 -5.09 8.52 0.85
N GLU A 89 -4.80 9.73 0.37
CA GLU A 89 -3.42 10.20 0.20
C GLU A 89 -2.86 10.71 1.54
N ALA A 90 -1.71 10.17 1.95
CA ALA A 90 -0.94 10.73 3.05
C ALA A 90 -0.22 11.99 2.57
N VAL A 91 -0.60 13.16 3.08
CA VAL A 91 -0.04 14.47 2.66
C VAL A 91 1.12 14.93 3.54
N GLY A 92 1.41 14.20 4.63
CA GLY A 92 2.50 14.53 5.53
C GLY A 92 2.66 13.54 6.67
N ILE A 93 3.81 13.66 7.35
CA ILE A 93 4.15 12.88 8.53
C ILE A 93 4.56 13.87 9.62
N ASP A 94 3.82 13.92 10.71
CA ASP A 94 4.24 14.60 11.93
C ASP A 94 5.08 13.62 12.75
N ILE A 95 6.41 13.80 12.67
CA ILE A 95 7.38 12.93 13.35
C ILE A 95 7.37 13.15 14.87
N GLN A 96 7.07 14.37 15.32
CA GLN A 96 7.08 14.71 16.75
C GLN A 96 5.92 14.03 17.47
N SER A 97 4.71 14.10 16.90
CA SER A 97 3.52 13.45 17.47
C SER A 97 3.31 12.01 16.96
N ARG A 98 4.14 11.54 16.02
CA ARG A 98 4.07 10.25 15.33
C ARG A 98 2.71 10.02 14.68
N ARG A 99 2.32 10.93 13.78
CA ARG A 99 1.03 10.88 13.10
C ARG A 99 1.15 11.01 11.59
N ILE A 100 0.29 10.29 10.88
CA ILE A 100 0.10 10.45 9.44
C ILE A 100 -0.98 11.50 9.21
N LEU A 101 -0.67 12.49 8.38
CA LEU A 101 -1.55 13.59 8.06
C LEU A 101 -2.28 13.32 6.75
N PHE A 102 -3.54 13.77 6.69
CA PHE A 102 -4.40 13.63 5.53
C PHE A 102 -5.07 14.97 5.26
N GLN A 103 -5.52 15.18 4.02
CA GLN A 103 -6.26 16.38 3.66
C GLN A 103 -7.72 16.33 4.15
N ASN A 104 -8.40 15.20 3.96
CA ASN A 104 -9.85 15.10 4.12
C ASN A 104 -10.31 14.25 5.32
N ARG A 105 -9.39 13.96 6.26
CA ARG A 105 -9.71 13.17 7.46
C ARG A 105 -8.78 13.48 8.63
N PRO A 106 -9.17 13.12 9.87
CA PRO A 106 -8.27 13.19 11.01
C PRO A 106 -7.02 12.34 10.79
N SER A 107 -5.89 12.85 11.30
CA SER A 107 -4.62 12.15 11.35
C SER A 107 -4.71 10.86 12.16
N ILE A 108 -3.86 9.88 11.86
CA ILE A 108 -3.77 8.62 12.63
C ILE A 108 -2.41 8.49 13.29
N PRO A 109 -2.32 7.95 14.52
CA PRO A 109 -1.04 7.67 15.15
C PRO A 109 -0.37 6.43 14.56
N TYR A 110 0.94 6.31 14.75
CA TYR A 110 1.70 5.09 14.48
C TYR A 110 2.78 4.86 15.55
N ASP A 111 3.09 3.59 15.82
CA ASP A 111 4.31 3.19 16.53
C ASP A 111 5.47 2.96 15.57
N LEU A 112 5.17 2.29 14.46
CA LEU A 112 6.11 1.98 13.38
C LEU A 112 5.53 2.40 12.04
N LEU A 113 6.36 3.02 11.22
CA LEU A 113 6.00 3.51 9.90
C LEU A 113 6.91 2.88 8.84
N SER A 114 6.32 2.38 7.77
CA SER A 114 7.03 1.96 6.56
C SER A 114 6.47 2.69 5.35
N ILE A 115 7.35 3.15 4.45
CA ILE A 115 6.99 4.01 3.32
C ILE A 115 7.41 3.31 2.03
N ASN A 116 6.44 3.09 1.14
CA ASN A 116 6.61 2.43 -0.15
C ASN A 116 5.62 3.02 -1.17
N VAL A 117 5.75 4.34 -1.42
CA VAL A 117 4.84 5.14 -2.27
C VAL A 117 5.20 5.13 -3.75
N GLY A 118 6.24 4.39 -4.15
CA GLY A 118 6.72 4.36 -5.52
C GLY A 118 7.53 5.60 -5.90
N ILE A 119 7.56 5.90 -7.21
CA ILE A 119 8.35 6.99 -7.80
C ILE A 119 7.49 7.80 -8.78
N THR A 120 7.69 9.11 -8.77
CA THR A 120 7.14 10.04 -9.74
C THR A 120 8.30 10.71 -10.49
N PRO A 121 8.43 10.53 -11.82
CA PRO A 121 9.48 11.16 -12.59
C PRO A 121 9.39 12.69 -12.56
N ALA A 122 10.52 13.35 -12.39
CA ALA A 122 10.61 14.80 -12.38
C ALA A 122 10.69 15.36 -13.81
N ALA A 123 9.66 15.11 -14.65
CA ALA A 123 9.64 15.50 -16.06
C ALA A 123 9.82 17.01 -16.28
N SER A 124 9.45 17.85 -15.29
CA SER A 124 9.69 19.30 -15.32
C SER A 124 11.16 19.70 -15.27
N LEU A 125 12.06 18.82 -14.87
CA LEU A 125 13.51 19.09 -14.80
C LEU A 125 14.23 18.83 -16.13
N VAL A 126 13.54 18.26 -17.12
CA VAL A 126 14.12 17.94 -18.43
C VAL A 126 13.39 18.76 -19.50
N PRO A 127 14.04 19.79 -20.08
CA PRO A 127 13.44 20.59 -21.15
C PRO A 127 12.94 19.72 -22.30
N GLY A 128 11.71 19.95 -22.78
CA GLY A 128 11.10 19.18 -23.87
C GLY A 128 10.49 17.83 -23.46
N ALA A 129 10.67 17.36 -22.21
CA ALA A 129 10.20 16.03 -21.82
C ALA A 129 8.67 15.94 -21.77
N LYS A 130 7.97 17.00 -21.39
CA LYS A 130 6.50 17.01 -21.37
C LYS A 130 5.91 16.91 -22.77
N GLU A 131 6.60 17.47 -23.76
CA GLU A 131 6.16 17.59 -25.14
C GLU A 131 6.52 16.34 -25.97
N HIS A 132 7.64 15.68 -25.65
CA HIS A 132 8.24 14.65 -26.51
C HIS A 132 8.31 13.26 -25.88
N THR A 133 7.76 13.04 -24.68
CA THR A 133 7.81 11.74 -24.01
C THR A 133 6.45 11.27 -23.50
N THR A 134 6.31 9.96 -23.36
CA THR A 134 5.21 9.35 -22.61
C THR A 134 5.78 8.78 -21.31
N PRO A 135 5.28 9.19 -20.13
CA PRO A 135 5.79 8.69 -18.87
C PRO A 135 5.39 7.22 -18.65
N VAL A 136 6.34 6.40 -18.19
CA VAL A 136 6.09 5.01 -17.77
C VAL A 136 5.68 4.92 -16.30
N LYS A 137 5.88 6.00 -15.53
CA LYS A 137 5.57 6.11 -14.10
C LYS A 137 5.03 7.53 -13.77
N PRO A 138 4.19 7.70 -12.73
CA PRO A 138 3.47 6.63 -12.03
C PRO A 138 2.54 5.89 -13.00
N ILE A 139 2.23 4.63 -12.68
CA ILE A 139 1.26 3.83 -13.45
C ILE A 139 -0.07 3.99 -12.73
N ASP A 140 -0.75 5.09 -12.96
CA ASP A 140 -2.04 5.43 -12.35
C ASP A 140 -3.20 5.49 -13.38
N LYS A 141 -2.89 5.20 -14.65
CA LYS A 141 -3.82 5.21 -15.78
C LYS A 141 -3.69 3.94 -16.61
#